data_AF-A0A972DBA7-F1
#
_entry.id   AF-A0A972DBA7-F1
#
_cell.length_a   1.000
_cell.length_b   1.000
_cell.length_c   1.000
_cell.angle_alpha   90.00
_cell.angle_beta   90.00
_cell.angle_gamma   90.00
#
_symmetry.space_group_name_H-M   'P 1'
#
loop_
_entity.id
_entity.type
_entity.pdbx_description
1 polymer ?
#
loop_
_entity_poly.entity_id
_entity_poly.type
_entity_poly.pdbx_seq_one_letter_code
_entity_poly.pdbx_strand_id
1 'polypeptide(L)'
;MRTHRHDPAVRLMPPATSSELTELEQELGQSLPSDLRLLLGYFNGGKLPIAELLPAGVGPGTIGGATKAYAQHVGRDFLDPEILLPFAKTDEDSLLAFDRSAGPIADTWPIVDYHPETGYHRLVYRTFDGFCRHAVAEWCSEDFGKPFTLDVYLRKGKRHIEAEPDVAAAHAALAHAERRAGLVDRAIASYLTAGRCTPPESWCDYEALKLAVLVNDRDSAIEAGSRLVQPGPAERWSRRETTPGRVAEALGILGRRANAATAVLRLLERLRASAGDEIPVVDGVITALTKGEPIPTRPVSETPVVPPSPERQVYAQRLTDAYVTGVLRDEHMLFQPGLAPLRDAGWFGELLRIRRDF
;
A
#
# COMPACT_ATOMS: atom_id res chain seq x y z
N MET A 1 16.89 21.72 -11.56
CA MET A 1 17.04 22.53 -10.33
C MET A 1 16.78 24.04 -10.49
N ARG A 2 17.34 24.77 -11.48
CA ARG A 2 17.13 26.25 -11.55
C ARG A 2 15.71 26.69 -11.91
N THR A 3 14.95 25.88 -12.65
CA THR A 3 13.63 26.26 -13.21
C THR A 3 12.54 26.50 -12.16
N HIS A 4 12.63 25.86 -11.00
CA HIS A 4 11.57 25.88 -9.97
C HIS A 4 12.06 26.41 -8.62
N ARG A 5 13.25 27.04 -8.56
CA ARG A 5 13.82 27.57 -7.30
C ARG A 5 12.96 28.67 -6.67
N HIS A 6 12.23 29.41 -7.50
CA HIS A 6 11.34 30.50 -7.08
C HIS A 6 9.87 30.09 -7.12
N ASP A 7 9.59 28.79 -7.25
CA ASP A 7 8.22 28.29 -7.23
C ASP A 7 7.62 28.51 -5.82
N PRO A 8 6.42 29.08 -5.69
CA PRO A 8 5.79 29.34 -4.39
C PRO A 8 5.54 28.08 -3.56
N ALA A 9 5.50 26.89 -4.20
CA ALA A 9 5.41 25.59 -3.53
C ALA A 9 6.75 25.14 -2.91
N VAL A 10 7.85 25.83 -3.19
CA VAL A 10 9.17 25.57 -2.60
C VAL A 10 9.62 26.77 -1.77
N ARG A 11 9.64 26.61 -0.46
CA ARG A 11 10.05 27.67 0.49
C ARG A 11 11.03 27.11 1.49
N LEU A 12 12.31 27.38 1.29
CA LEU A 12 13.36 26.91 2.18
C LEU A 12 13.68 27.98 3.23
N MET A 13 13.82 27.56 4.48
CA MET A 13 14.31 28.42 5.55
C MET A 13 15.83 28.60 5.47
N PRO A 14 16.41 29.65 6.07
CA PRO A 14 17.87 29.78 6.19
C PRO A 14 18.50 28.54 6.86
N PRO A 15 19.79 28.26 6.60
CA PRO A 15 20.54 27.20 7.27
C PRO A 15 20.40 27.23 8.80
N ALA A 16 20.36 26.06 9.43
CA ALA A 16 20.42 25.93 10.87
C ALA A 16 21.83 26.33 11.34
N THR A 17 21.90 27.08 12.44
CA THR A 17 23.15 27.38 13.12
C THR A 17 23.66 26.16 13.87
N SER A 18 24.97 26.12 14.14
CA SER A 18 25.55 25.05 14.96
C SER A 18 24.95 24.98 16.37
N SER A 19 24.53 26.12 16.94
CA SER A 19 23.88 26.17 18.26
C SER A 19 22.52 25.47 18.22
N GLU A 20 21.66 25.80 17.25
CA GLU A 20 20.33 25.19 17.12
C GLU A 20 20.40 23.67 16.96
N LEU A 21 21.38 23.18 16.18
CA LEU A 21 21.59 21.75 16.01
C LEU A 21 22.06 21.08 17.31
N THR A 22 23.03 21.68 18.01
CA THR A 22 23.54 21.15 19.27
C THR A 22 22.50 21.19 20.38
N GLU A 23 21.68 22.24 20.45
CA GLU A 23 20.55 22.34 21.40
C GLU A 23 19.53 21.22 21.16
N LEU A 24 19.16 20.96 19.89
CA LEU A 24 18.27 19.86 19.56
C LEU A 24 18.87 18.49 19.94
N GLU A 25 20.14 18.25 19.64
CA GLU A 25 20.82 17.00 20.00
C GLU A 25 20.92 16.79 21.51
N GLN A 26 21.20 17.85 22.27
CA GLN A 26 21.20 17.82 23.73
C GLN A 26 19.82 17.46 24.29
N GLU A 27 18.76 18.06 23.74
CA GLU A 27 17.39 17.76 24.15
C GLU A 27 17.00 16.31 23.82
N LEU A 28 17.34 15.82 22.61
CA LEU A 28 17.07 14.44 22.20
C LEU A 28 17.93 13.40 22.95
N GLY A 29 19.00 13.84 23.63
CA GLY A 29 19.95 12.95 24.31
C GLY A 29 20.86 12.16 23.37
N GLN A 30 20.93 12.53 22.08
CA GLN A 30 21.69 11.82 21.05
C GLN A 30 21.97 12.72 19.83
N SER A 31 22.93 12.32 19.00
CA SER A 31 23.23 13.01 17.74
C SER A 31 22.13 12.81 16.69
N LEU A 32 21.92 13.81 15.84
CA LEU A 32 21.05 13.67 14.67
C LEU A 32 21.70 12.72 13.64
N PRO A 33 20.90 12.03 12.81
CA PRO A 33 21.41 11.35 11.62
C PRO A 33 22.27 12.31 10.79
N SER A 34 23.45 11.85 10.34
CA SER A 34 24.42 12.69 9.63
C SER A 34 23.83 13.38 8.40
N ASP A 35 22.98 12.68 7.65
CA ASP A 35 22.31 13.22 6.45
C ASP A 35 21.28 14.30 6.80
N LEU A 36 20.53 14.10 7.89
CA LEU A 36 19.59 15.10 8.38
C LEU A 36 20.32 16.35 8.86
N ARG A 37 21.41 16.15 9.63
CA ARG A 37 22.26 17.25 10.10
C ARG A 37 22.85 18.03 8.93
N LEU A 38 23.30 17.34 7.88
CA LEU A 38 23.80 17.95 6.65
C LEU A 38 22.70 18.77 5.96
N LEU A 39 21.49 18.20 5.80
CA LEU A 39 20.35 18.89 5.18
C LEU A 39 20.00 20.19 5.91
N LEU A 40 19.89 20.13 7.25
CA LEU A 40 19.57 21.27 8.09
C LEU A 40 20.64 22.38 8.00
N GLY A 41 21.90 21.99 7.78
CA GLY A 41 23.01 22.91 7.51
C GLY A 41 22.91 23.65 6.15
N TYR A 42 22.04 23.21 5.23
CA TYR A 42 21.72 23.95 4.00
C TYR A 42 20.41 24.73 4.11
N PHE A 43 19.41 24.20 4.80
CA PHE A 43 18.14 24.86 5.07
C PHE A 43 17.48 24.26 6.30
N ASN A 44 17.12 25.09 7.27
CA ASN A 44 16.51 24.67 8.54
C ASN A 44 15.01 24.38 8.39
N GLY A 45 14.65 23.42 7.54
CA GLY A 45 13.27 23.11 7.19
C GLY A 45 12.70 23.96 6.05
N GLY A 46 11.39 23.85 5.84
CA GLY A 46 10.68 24.56 4.78
C GLY A 46 9.72 23.67 3.97
N LYS A 47 8.97 24.27 3.04
CA LYS A 47 8.04 23.53 2.18
C LYS A 47 8.76 22.97 0.96
N LEU A 48 8.67 21.65 0.76
CA LEU A 48 9.03 20.93 -0.46
C LEU A 48 7.77 20.38 -1.16
N PRO A 49 7.89 19.93 -2.42
CA PRO A 49 6.77 19.38 -3.17
C PRO A 49 6.12 18.13 -2.56
N ILE A 50 6.90 17.34 -1.83
CA ILE A 50 6.47 16.05 -1.29
C ILE A 50 6.16 16.08 0.21
N ALA A 51 6.64 17.12 0.91
CA ALA A 51 6.51 17.26 2.36
C ALA A 51 6.92 18.67 2.82
N GLU A 52 6.48 19.07 4.01
CA GLU A 52 7.03 20.18 4.77
C GLU A 52 8.12 19.66 5.71
N LEU A 53 9.37 20.08 5.48
CA LEU A 53 10.49 19.77 6.35
C LEU A 53 10.40 20.55 7.66
N LEU A 54 10.52 19.83 8.77
CA LEU A 54 10.51 20.41 10.09
C LEU A 54 11.85 21.11 10.38
N PRO A 55 11.84 22.33 10.95
CA PRO A 55 13.04 22.97 11.44
C PRO A 55 13.61 22.24 12.66
N ALA A 56 14.92 22.37 12.86
CA ALA A 56 15.59 22.10 14.12
C ALA A 56 15.02 22.99 15.22
N GLY A 57 14.78 22.42 16.39
CA GLY A 57 14.24 23.10 17.54
C GLY A 57 13.47 22.15 18.45
N VAL A 58 13.02 22.66 19.60
CA VAL A 58 12.37 21.86 20.67
C VAL A 58 10.91 22.25 20.92
N GLY A 59 10.45 23.33 20.29
CA GLY A 59 9.09 23.86 20.43
C GLY A 59 8.08 23.23 19.46
N PRO A 60 6.79 23.60 19.54
CA PRO A 60 5.78 23.16 18.59
C PRO A 60 6.16 23.46 17.14
N GLY A 61 5.88 22.54 16.22
CA GLY A 61 6.19 22.68 14.79
C GLY A 61 7.65 22.42 14.41
N THR A 62 8.48 21.92 15.33
CA THR A 62 9.90 21.57 15.11
C THR A 62 10.13 20.06 15.23
N ILE A 63 11.33 19.59 14.87
CA ILE A 63 11.74 18.17 15.02
C ILE A 63 11.57 17.69 16.47
N GLY A 64 12.07 18.46 17.46
CA GLY A 64 11.97 18.08 18.87
C GLY A 64 10.53 18.09 19.37
N GLY A 65 9.74 19.07 18.95
CA GLY A 65 8.30 19.14 19.28
C GLY A 65 7.52 17.94 18.72
N ALA A 66 7.75 17.57 17.47
CA ALA A 66 7.11 16.42 16.84
C ALA A 66 7.55 15.10 17.49
N THR A 67 8.83 14.97 17.83
CA THR A 67 9.35 13.79 18.56
C THR A 67 8.72 13.66 19.95
N LYS A 68 8.54 14.77 20.70
CA LYS A 68 7.83 14.78 21.99
C LYS A 68 6.38 14.34 21.85
N ALA A 69 5.67 14.89 20.86
CA ALA A 69 4.29 14.54 20.60
C ALA A 69 4.13 13.05 20.24
N TYR A 70 5.04 12.51 19.41
CA TYR A 70 5.09 11.09 19.10
C TYR A 70 5.33 10.23 20.35
N ALA A 71 6.36 10.54 21.14
CA ALA A 71 6.70 9.79 22.35
C ALA A 71 5.52 9.72 23.33
N GLN A 72 4.83 10.85 23.54
CA GLN A 72 3.61 10.92 24.35
C GLN A 72 2.49 10.05 23.78
N HIS A 73 2.27 10.09 22.47
CA HIS A 73 1.22 9.30 21.81
C HIS A 73 1.45 7.79 21.96
N VAL A 74 2.70 7.32 21.81
CA VAL A 74 3.02 5.88 21.95
C VAL A 74 3.34 5.47 23.38
N GLY A 75 3.27 6.38 24.36
CA GLY A 75 3.55 6.11 25.76
C GLY A 75 4.99 5.66 26.05
N ARG A 76 5.97 6.10 25.24
CA ARG A 76 7.41 5.84 25.45
C ARG A 76 8.11 7.09 26.00
N ASP A 77 9.27 6.87 26.60
CA ASP A 77 10.15 7.98 27.01
C ASP A 77 10.60 8.75 25.76
N PHE A 78 10.64 10.07 25.85
CA PHE A 78 11.14 10.93 24.78
C PHE A 78 12.64 10.75 24.54
N LEU A 79 13.41 10.35 25.58
CA LEU A 79 14.84 10.08 25.50
C LEU A 79 15.16 8.66 25.04
N ASP A 80 14.14 7.87 24.71
CA ASP A 80 14.31 6.52 24.20
C ASP A 80 15.04 6.55 22.83
N PRO A 81 16.20 5.87 22.70
CA PRO A 81 16.99 5.93 21.47
C PRO A 81 16.29 5.24 20.28
N GLU A 82 15.24 4.45 20.50
CA GLU A 82 14.55 3.69 19.45
C GLU A 82 13.24 4.33 18.97
N ILE A 83 12.77 5.43 19.56
CA ILE A 83 11.53 6.07 19.09
C ILE A 83 11.74 6.68 17.70
N LEU A 84 10.65 6.86 16.95
CA LEU A 84 10.73 7.55 15.67
C LEU A 84 11.28 8.97 15.86
N LEU A 85 12.09 9.42 14.91
CA LEU A 85 12.58 10.80 14.83
C LEU A 85 11.94 11.49 13.61
N PRO A 86 10.79 12.18 13.78
CA PRO A 86 10.15 12.95 12.72
C PRO A 86 11.04 14.05 12.17
N PHE A 87 11.07 14.21 10.85
CA PHE A 87 11.81 15.28 10.19
C PHE A 87 10.99 16.02 9.13
N ALA A 88 9.85 15.47 8.70
CA ALA A 88 8.96 16.13 7.76
C ALA A 88 7.50 15.77 8.02
N LYS A 89 6.59 16.60 7.51
CA LYS A 89 5.14 16.41 7.55
C LYS A 89 4.59 16.35 6.12
N THR A 90 3.77 15.36 5.79
CA THR A 90 3.14 15.24 4.47
C THR A 90 1.91 16.15 4.37
N ASP A 91 1.33 16.26 3.16
CA ASP A 91 0.07 16.99 2.96
C ASP A 91 -1.15 16.26 3.57
N GLU A 92 -1.00 14.97 3.94
CA GLU A 92 -2.02 14.15 4.61
C GLU A 92 -1.85 14.16 6.14
N ASP A 93 -1.11 15.14 6.67
CA ASP A 93 -0.80 15.30 8.09
C ASP A 93 -0.01 14.14 8.73
N SER A 94 0.50 13.19 7.94
CA SER A 94 1.42 12.15 8.41
C SER A 94 2.84 12.70 8.61
N LEU A 95 3.65 12.00 9.40
CA LEU A 95 5.04 12.34 9.70
C LEU A 95 5.98 11.38 8.97
N LEU A 96 6.90 11.94 8.18
CA LEU A 96 8.08 11.19 7.75
C LEU A 96 9.10 11.20 8.90
N ALA A 97 9.53 10.03 9.30
CA ALA A 97 10.41 9.86 10.45
C ALA A 97 11.48 8.80 10.20
N PHE A 98 12.66 9.01 10.78
CA PHE A 98 13.67 7.97 10.90
C PHE A 98 13.20 6.91 11.90
N ASP A 99 13.17 5.66 11.48
CA ASP A 99 12.89 4.53 12.35
C ASP A 99 14.19 4.05 13.02
N ARG A 100 14.43 4.61 14.21
CA ARG A 100 15.61 4.31 15.02
C ARG A 100 15.57 2.95 15.70
N SER A 101 14.43 2.27 15.69
CA SER A 101 14.30 0.89 16.18
C SER A 101 14.85 -0.13 15.18
N ALA A 102 14.94 0.25 13.89
CA ALA A 102 15.60 -0.54 12.88
C ALA A 102 17.13 -0.41 13.00
N GLY A 103 17.85 -1.49 12.68
CA GLY A 103 19.32 -1.40 12.54
C GLY A 103 19.69 -0.42 11.43
N PRO A 104 20.75 0.40 11.61
CA PRO A 104 21.14 1.39 10.62
C PRO A 104 21.59 0.72 9.31
N ILE A 105 21.23 1.33 8.18
CA ILE A 105 21.65 0.94 6.83
C ILE A 105 22.61 2.02 6.34
N ALA A 106 23.90 1.68 6.14
CA ALA A 106 24.92 2.60 5.62
C ALA A 106 24.93 3.97 6.32
N ASP A 107 24.99 3.95 7.66
CA ASP A 107 25.04 5.11 8.57
C ASP A 107 23.77 5.96 8.69
N THR A 108 22.64 5.49 8.15
CA THR A 108 21.33 6.14 8.30
C THR A 108 20.26 5.15 8.71
N TRP A 109 19.09 5.65 9.11
CA TRP A 109 17.93 4.80 9.43
C TRP A 109 16.92 4.81 8.29
N PRO A 110 16.14 3.72 8.14
CA PRO A 110 14.99 3.73 7.24
C PRO A 110 14.01 4.85 7.61
N ILE A 111 13.30 5.35 6.61
CA ILE A 111 12.26 6.36 6.77
C ILE A 111 10.91 5.70 6.68
N VAL A 112 10.11 5.92 7.71
CA VAL A 112 8.71 5.51 7.77
C VAL A 112 7.78 6.71 7.58
N ASP A 113 6.61 6.43 7.02
CA ASP A 113 5.46 7.33 6.96
C ASP A 113 4.51 6.93 8.10
N TYR A 114 4.41 7.77 9.12
CA TYR A 114 3.67 7.53 10.37
C TYR A 114 2.42 8.40 10.44
N HIS A 115 1.26 7.79 10.66
CA HIS A 115 -0.02 8.46 10.81
C HIS A 115 -0.36 8.64 12.30
N PRO A 116 -0.31 9.88 12.85
CA PRO A 116 -0.53 10.11 14.27
C PRO A 116 -1.93 9.70 14.77
N GLU A 117 -2.95 9.75 13.92
CA GLU A 117 -4.32 9.40 14.31
C GLU A 117 -4.51 7.90 14.54
N THR A 118 -3.87 7.06 13.71
CA THR A 118 -4.06 5.61 13.72
C THR A 118 -2.91 4.86 14.39
N GLY A 119 -1.76 5.53 14.60
CA GLY A 119 -0.53 4.92 15.07
C GLY A 119 0.16 4.02 14.02
N TYR A 120 -0.43 3.87 12.84
CA TYR A 120 0.12 3.06 11.76
C TYR A 120 1.34 3.75 11.15
N HIS A 121 2.38 2.96 10.85
CA HIS A 121 3.48 3.40 10.02
C HIS A 121 3.93 2.31 9.06
N ARG A 122 4.56 2.74 7.97
CA ARG A 122 5.13 1.87 6.94
C ARG A 122 6.45 2.41 6.44
N LEU A 123 7.35 1.53 6.03
CA LEU A 123 8.60 1.90 5.38
C LEU A 123 8.30 2.54 4.01
N VAL A 124 8.82 3.75 3.78
CA VAL A 124 8.67 4.46 2.50
C VAL A 124 10.00 4.77 1.81
N TYR A 125 11.10 4.82 2.55
CA TYR A 125 12.47 4.90 2.00
C TYR A 125 13.41 4.08 2.87
N ARG A 126 14.36 3.35 2.28
CA ARG A 126 15.38 2.62 3.06
C ARG A 126 16.47 3.53 3.57
N THR A 127 16.71 4.63 2.87
CA THR A 127 17.73 5.61 3.24
C THR A 127 17.21 7.04 3.07
N PHE A 128 17.84 7.97 3.77
CA PHE A 128 17.58 9.39 3.57
C PHE A 128 17.95 9.89 2.18
N ASP A 129 18.99 9.29 1.57
CA ASP A 129 19.32 9.53 0.17
C ASP A 129 18.18 9.10 -0.77
N GLY A 130 17.51 7.98 -0.52
CA GLY A 130 16.33 7.55 -1.28
C GLY A 130 15.19 8.58 -1.23
N PHE A 131 14.91 9.12 -0.04
CA PHE A 131 13.98 10.24 0.13
C PHE A 131 14.42 11.47 -0.68
N CYS A 132 15.69 11.88 -0.56
CA CYS A 132 16.22 13.04 -1.27
C CYS A 132 16.15 12.87 -2.80
N ARG A 133 16.55 11.70 -3.33
CA ARG A 133 16.47 11.38 -4.77
C ARG A 133 15.04 11.42 -5.27
N HIS A 134 14.10 10.84 -4.52
CA HIS A 134 12.68 10.90 -4.87
C HIS A 134 12.16 12.35 -4.86
N ALA A 135 12.48 13.14 -3.82
CA ALA A 135 12.11 14.54 -3.74
C ALA A 135 12.62 15.36 -4.93
N VAL A 136 13.89 15.16 -5.31
CA VAL A 136 14.50 15.84 -6.46
C VAL A 136 13.86 15.38 -7.77
N ALA A 137 13.55 14.09 -7.91
CA ALA A 137 12.86 13.55 -9.08
C ALA A 137 11.45 14.13 -9.24
N GLU A 138 10.69 14.23 -8.15
CA GLU A 138 9.37 14.89 -8.14
C GLU A 138 9.50 16.37 -8.51
N TRP A 139 10.46 17.08 -7.93
CA TRP A 139 10.68 18.50 -8.19
C TRP A 139 11.15 18.78 -9.63
N CYS A 140 11.94 17.90 -10.23
CA CYS A 140 12.45 18.06 -11.59
C CYS A 140 11.55 17.41 -12.66
N SER A 141 10.41 16.85 -12.26
CA SER A 141 9.49 16.19 -13.17
C SER A 141 8.76 17.17 -14.07
N GLU A 142 8.41 16.74 -15.28
CA GLU A 142 7.59 17.53 -16.21
C GLU A 142 6.17 17.76 -15.70
N ASP A 143 5.72 17.01 -14.70
CA ASP A 143 4.41 17.15 -14.06
C ASP A 143 4.43 17.79 -12.68
N PHE A 144 5.56 18.39 -12.31
CA PHE A 144 5.66 19.25 -11.14
C PHE A 144 4.61 20.38 -11.19
N GLY A 145 3.85 20.55 -10.11
CA GLY A 145 2.80 21.57 -9.97
C GLY A 145 1.55 21.35 -10.83
N LYS A 146 1.47 20.27 -11.63
CA LYS A 146 0.28 19.96 -12.43
C LYS A 146 -0.82 19.34 -11.56
N PRO A 147 -2.11 19.49 -11.95
CA PRO A 147 -3.21 18.80 -11.28
C PRO A 147 -2.97 17.30 -11.21
N PHE A 148 -3.35 16.70 -10.08
CA PHE A 148 -3.25 15.27 -9.90
C PHE A 148 -4.23 14.55 -10.86
N THR A 149 -3.67 13.79 -11.80
CA THR A 149 -4.39 12.95 -12.75
C THR A 149 -3.87 11.52 -12.64
N LEU A 150 -4.56 10.55 -13.20
CA LEU A 150 -4.10 9.17 -13.19
C LEU A 150 -2.75 8.98 -13.90
N ASP A 151 -2.45 9.76 -14.94
CA ASP A 151 -1.14 9.71 -15.60
C ASP A 151 -0.03 10.30 -14.72
N VAL A 152 -0.35 11.34 -13.94
CA VAL A 152 0.56 11.85 -12.89
C VAL A 152 0.78 10.77 -11.84
N TYR A 153 -0.28 10.08 -11.39
CA TYR A 153 -0.15 9.03 -10.39
C TYR A 153 0.74 7.87 -10.85
N LEU A 154 0.57 7.42 -12.10
CA LEU A 154 1.43 6.41 -12.73
C LEU A 154 2.90 6.85 -12.77
N ARG A 155 3.18 8.11 -13.13
CA ARG A 155 4.55 8.64 -13.18
C ARG A 155 5.16 8.79 -11.80
N LYS A 156 4.40 9.25 -10.81
CA LYS A 156 4.83 9.32 -9.40
C LYS A 156 5.25 7.95 -8.87
N GLY A 157 4.41 6.92 -9.05
CA GLY A 157 4.74 5.55 -8.63
C GLY A 157 6.03 5.02 -9.26
N LYS A 158 6.24 5.28 -10.56
CA LYS A 158 7.48 4.90 -11.25
C LYS A 158 8.72 5.62 -10.71
N ARG A 159 8.62 6.93 -10.46
CA ARG A 159 9.73 7.71 -9.86
C ARG A 159 10.07 7.23 -8.46
N HIS A 160 9.09 6.85 -7.66
CA HIS A 160 9.33 6.27 -6.34
C HIS A 160 10.08 4.93 -6.45
N ILE A 161 9.68 4.05 -7.36
CA ILE A 161 10.38 2.78 -7.61
C ILE A 161 11.81 3.00 -8.13
N GLU A 162 12.03 3.98 -9.02
CA GLU A 162 13.38 4.34 -9.49
C GLU A 162 14.28 4.81 -8.33
N ALA A 163 13.70 5.52 -7.35
CA ALA A 163 14.43 5.94 -6.16
C ALA A 163 14.65 4.77 -5.16
N GLU A 164 13.64 3.94 -4.96
CA GLU A 164 13.58 2.89 -3.94
C GLU A 164 12.95 1.60 -4.50
N PRO A 165 13.70 0.82 -5.30
CA PRO A 165 13.16 -0.36 -5.97
C PRO A 165 12.80 -1.50 -5.01
N ASP A 166 13.32 -1.48 -3.78
CA ASP A 166 13.12 -2.53 -2.79
C ASP A 166 12.07 -2.17 -1.73
N VAL A 167 11.38 -1.02 -1.87
CA VAL A 167 10.34 -0.57 -0.94
C VAL A 167 8.96 -0.99 -1.41
N ALA A 168 8.25 -1.73 -0.57
CA ALA A 168 6.93 -2.26 -0.87
C ALA A 168 5.89 -1.17 -1.19
N ALA A 169 5.89 -0.06 -0.43
CA ALA A 169 4.96 1.05 -0.61
C ALA A 169 5.04 1.69 -2.01
N ALA A 170 6.24 1.74 -2.63
CA ALA A 170 6.43 2.29 -3.96
C ALA A 170 5.73 1.43 -5.03
N HIS A 171 5.89 0.11 -4.94
CA HIS A 171 5.21 -0.86 -5.82
C HIS A 171 3.70 -0.88 -5.60
N ALA A 172 3.25 -0.76 -4.35
CA ALA A 172 1.83 -0.70 -4.01
C ALA A 172 1.14 0.54 -4.61
N ALA A 173 1.77 1.72 -4.53
CA ALA A 173 1.27 2.94 -5.14
C ALA A 173 1.16 2.81 -6.67
N LEU A 174 2.19 2.26 -7.33
CA LEU A 174 2.13 2.00 -8.76
C LEU A 174 1.02 0.99 -9.11
N ALA A 175 0.86 -0.09 -8.34
CA ALA A 175 -0.16 -1.09 -8.58
C ALA A 175 -1.58 -0.51 -8.53
N HIS A 176 -1.86 0.38 -7.58
CA HIS A 176 -3.13 1.10 -7.53
C HIS A 176 -3.36 1.97 -8.77
N ALA A 177 -2.34 2.71 -9.20
CA ALA A 177 -2.40 3.52 -10.41
C ALA A 177 -2.63 2.66 -11.67
N GLU A 178 -1.89 1.56 -11.82
CA GLU A 178 -2.04 0.63 -12.94
C GLU A 178 -3.42 -0.03 -12.98
N ARG A 179 -3.95 -0.42 -11.82
CA ARG A 179 -5.30 -0.97 -11.71
C ARG A 179 -6.35 0.05 -12.16
N ARG A 180 -6.22 1.32 -11.73
CA ARG A 180 -7.10 2.39 -12.21
C ARG A 180 -6.93 2.67 -13.70
N ALA A 181 -5.74 2.48 -14.25
CA ALA A 181 -5.45 2.68 -15.67
C ALA A 181 -5.95 1.53 -16.58
N GLY A 182 -6.60 0.50 -16.03
CA GLY A 182 -7.01 -0.68 -16.78
C GLY A 182 -5.83 -1.60 -17.15
N LEU A 183 -4.66 -1.39 -16.55
CA LEU A 183 -3.44 -2.17 -16.81
C LEU A 183 -3.35 -3.35 -15.84
N VAL A 184 -4.40 -4.19 -15.82
CA VAL A 184 -4.59 -5.24 -14.81
C VAL A 184 -3.39 -6.19 -14.67
N ASP A 185 -2.78 -6.61 -15.78
CA ASP A 185 -1.65 -7.54 -15.76
C ASP A 185 -0.41 -6.89 -15.11
N ARG A 186 -0.21 -5.58 -15.30
CA ARG A 186 0.86 -4.83 -14.65
C ARG A 186 0.54 -4.60 -13.17
N ALA A 187 -0.70 -4.26 -12.84
CA ALA A 187 -1.13 -4.07 -11.47
C ALA A 187 -0.89 -5.34 -10.62
N ILE A 188 -1.22 -6.52 -11.15
CA ILE A 188 -0.93 -7.81 -10.51
C ILE A 188 0.58 -7.94 -10.26
N ALA A 189 1.42 -7.71 -11.28
CA ALA A 189 2.87 -7.81 -11.14
C ALA A 189 3.44 -6.84 -10.08
N SER A 190 2.94 -5.60 -10.05
CA SER A 190 3.32 -4.58 -9.07
C SER A 190 2.89 -4.96 -7.65
N TYR A 191 1.65 -5.44 -7.46
CA TYR A 191 1.20 -5.95 -6.15
C TYR A 191 2.03 -7.16 -5.68
N LEU A 192 2.31 -8.12 -6.55
CA LEU A 192 3.17 -9.27 -6.22
C LEU A 192 4.58 -8.81 -5.83
N THR A 193 5.13 -7.79 -6.51
CA THR A 193 6.45 -7.24 -6.18
C THR A 193 6.43 -6.56 -4.81
N ALA A 194 5.40 -5.77 -4.49
CA ALA A 194 5.21 -5.21 -3.15
C ALA A 194 5.14 -6.30 -2.05
N GLY A 195 4.47 -7.41 -2.34
CA GLY A 195 4.40 -8.58 -1.43
C GLY A 195 5.71 -9.36 -1.29
N ARG A 196 6.69 -9.16 -2.18
CA ARG A 196 8.03 -9.77 -2.13
C ARG A 196 9.08 -8.90 -1.43
N CYS A 197 8.83 -7.60 -1.32
CA CYS A 197 9.72 -6.66 -0.64
C CYS A 197 9.93 -7.02 0.85
N THR A 198 10.96 -6.46 1.47
CA THR A 198 11.26 -6.68 2.89
C THR A 198 11.43 -5.33 3.61
N PRO A 199 10.51 -4.94 4.51
CA PRO A 199 9.26 -5.63 4.83
C PRO A 199 8.23 -5.58 3.68
N PRO A 200 7.34 -6.57 3.56
CA PRO A 200 6.29 -6.59 2.54
C PRO A 200 5.06 -5.77 2.94
N GLU A 201 4.31 -5.28 1.95
CA GLU A 201 2.95 -4.79 2.16
C GLU A 201 1.97 -5.98 2.06
N SER A 202 1.66 -6.62 3.19
CA SER A 202 0.98 -7.93 3.19
C SER A 202 -0.44 -7.94 2.61
N TRP A 203 -1.12 -6.79 2.57
CA TRP A 203 -2.43 -6.65 1.92
C TRP A 203 -2.34 -6.69 0.39
N CYS A 204 -1.17 -6.39 -0.20
CA CYS A 204 -0.96 -6.45 -1.65
C CYS A 204 -1.15 -7.87 -2.20
N ASP A 205 -0.82 -8.91 -1.43
CA ASP A 205 -1.06 -10.29 -1.86
C ASP A 205 -2.56 -10.58 -2.02
N TYR A 206 -3.43 -10.00 -1.20
CA TYR A 206 -4.86 -10.18 -1.34
C TYR A 206 -5.41 -9.43 -2.57
N GLU A 207 -4.95 -8.22 -2.84
CA GLU A 207 -5.29 -7.49 -4.07
C GLU A 207 -4.82 -8.25 -5.33
N ALA A 208 -3.58 -8.77 -5.34
CA ALA A 208 -3.06 -9.59 -6.42
C ALA A 208 -3.92 -10.86 -6.64
N LEU A 209 -4.27 -11.57 -5.56
CA LEU A 209 -5.13 -12.75 -5.63
C LEU A 209 -6.48 -12.42 -6.26
N LYS A 210 -7.15 -11.34 -5.81
CA LYS A 210 -8.47 -10.94 -6.33
C LYS A 210 -8.43 -10.69 -7.84
N LEU A 211 -7.47 -9.87 -8.30
CA LEU A 211 -7.32 -9.54 -9.71
C LEU A 211 -6.98 -10.78 -10.55
N ALA A 212 -6.01 -11.57 -10.10
CA ALA A 212 -5.55 -12.78 -10.80
C ALA A 212 -6.68 -13.81 -10.95
N VAL A 213 -7.51 -14.00 -9.92
CA VAL A 213 -8.71 -14.85 -9.99
C VAL A 213 -9.70 -14.33 -11.03
N LEU A 214 -9.97 -13.01 -11.07
CA LEU A 214 -10.92 -12.43 -12.02
C LEU A 214 -10.47 -12.59 -13.47
N VAL A 215 -9.18 -12.38 -13.75
CA VAL A 215 -8.60 -12.55 -15.11
C VAL A 215 -8.17 -13.99 -15.43
N ASN A 216 -8.38 -14.92 -14.50
CA ASN A 216 -7.98 -16.33 -14.62
C ASN A 216 -6.46 -16.53 -14.82
N ASP A 217 -5.64 -15.66 -14.24
CA ASP A 217 -4.18 -15.82 -14.16
C ASP A 217 -3.85 -16.78 -13.01
N ARG A 218 -3.62 -18.04 -13.37
CA ARG A 218 -3.35 -19.11 -12.43
C ARG A 218 -2.07 -18.90 -11.63
N ASP A 219 -0.99 -18.51 -12.29
CA ASP A 219 0.33 -18.55 -11.67
C ASP A 219 0.46 -17.43 -10.65
N SER A 220 0.01 -16.22 -11.01
CA SER A 220 -0.05 -15.09 -10.09
C SER A 220 -0.99 -15.36 -8.91
N ALA A 221 -2.15 -15.98 -9.14
CA ALA A 221 -3.09 -16.30 -8.06
C ALA A 221 -2.53 -17.35 -7.09
N ILE A 222 -1.84 -18.37 -7.60
CA ILE A 222 -1.17 -19.38 -6.76
C ILE A 222 -0.02 -18.76 -5.97
N GLU A 223 0.76 -17.86 -6.57
CA GLU A 223 1.84 -17.17 -5.89
C GLU A 223 1.31 -16.34 -4.71
N ALA A 224 0.37 -15.43 -4.97
CA ALA A 224 -0.27 -14.60 -3.96
C ALA A 224 -0.93 -15.45 -2.86
N GLY A 225 -1.71 -16.46 -3.27
CA GLY A 225 -2.32 -17.42 -2.36
C GLY A 225 -1.31 -18.11 -1.47
N SER A 226 -0.16 -18.53 -2.00
CA SER A 226 0.88 -19.23 -1.24
C SER A 226 1.49 -18.39 -0.12
N ARG A 227 1.60 -17.06 -0.29
CA ARG A 227 2.05 -16.14 0.76
C ARG A 227 0.96 -15.86 1.79
N LEU A 228 -0.29 -15.71 1.35
CA LEU A 228 -1.44 -15.55 2.24
C LEU A 228 -1.63 -16.77 3.15
N VAL A 229 -1.44 -17.99 2.67
CA VAL A 229 -1.68 -19.20 3.50
C VAL A 229 -0.50 -19.64 4.37
N GLN A 230 0.62 -18.90 4.39
CA GLN A 230 1.71 -19.20 5.33
C GLN A 230 1.18 -19.19 6.77
N PRO A 231 1.71 -19.93 7.75
CA PRO A 231 1.27 -19.82 9.14
C PRO A 231 1.68 -18.49 9.77
N GLY A 232 1.00 -18.07 10.84
CA GLY A 232 1.35 -16.85 11.59
C GLY A 232 0.29 -16.48 12.63
N PRO A 233 0.56 -15.45 13.46
CA PRO A 233 -0.36 -14.97 14.48
C PRO A 233 -1.64 -14.39 13.85
N ALA A 234 -2.77 -14.46 14.56
CA ALA A 234 -4.09 -14.11 14.02
C ALA A 234 -4.18 -12.62 13.61
N GLU A 235 -3.48 -11.74 14.32
CA GLU A 235 -3.46 -10.29 14.15
C GLU A 235 -2.95 -9.88 12.75
N ARG A 236 -2.18 -10.75 12.08
CA ARG A 236 -1.69 -10.48 10.73
C ARG A 236 -2.81 -10.34 9.70
N TRP A 237 -3.97 -10.94 9.94
CA TRP A 237 -5.10 -10.89 9.02
C TRP A 237 -5.65 -9.46 8.89
N SER A 238 -5.57 -8.68 9.97
CA SER A 238 -5.83 -7.24 9.94
C SER A 238 -4.88 -6.51 8.98
N ARG A 239 -3.57 -6.79 9.05
CA ARG A 239 -2.54 -6.20 8.14
C ARG A 239 -2.66 -6.64 6.68
N ARG A 240 -3.42 -7.71 6.42
CA ARG A 240 -3.70 -8.22 5.08
C ARG A 240 -5.03 -7.74 4.54
N GLU A 241 -5.80 -7.02 5.35
CA GLU A 241 -7.12 -6.50 5.02
C GLU A 241 -8.07 -7.59 4.52
N THR A 242 -7.98 -8.79 5.11
CA THR A 242 -8.74 -9.96 4.69
C THR A 242 -8.85 -11.00 5.80
N THR A 243 -9.63 -12.06 5.56
CA THR A 243 -9.80 -13.18 6.49
C THR A 243 -9.41 -14.51 5.84
N PRO A 244 -9.12 -15.56 6.62
CA PRO A 244 -8.90 -16.89 6.07
C PRO A 244 -10.02 -17.33 5.13
N GLY A 245 -11.29 -17.16 5.50
CA GLY A 245 -12.38 -17.59 4.62
C GLY A 245 -12.48 -16.78 3.33
N ARG A 246 -12.17 -15.48 3.32
CA ARG A 246 -12.12 -14.69 2.08
C ARG A 246 -11.04 -15.17 1.12
N VAL A 247 -9.87 -15.51 1.65
CA VAL A 247 -8.80 -16.14 0.86
C VAL A 247 -9.24 -17.51 0.34
N ALA A 248 -9.90 -18.31 1.18
CA ALA A 248 -10.41 -19.63 0.78
C ALA A 248 -11.43 -19.54 -0.35
N GLU A 249 -12.43 -18.65 -0.25
CA GLU A 249 -13.44 -18.40 -1.28
C GLU A 249 -12.80 -18.04 -2.63
N ALA A 250 -11.84 -17.09 -2.62
CA ALA A 250 -11.13 -16.68 -3.83
C ALA A 250 -10.30 -17.81 -4.45
N LEU A 251 -9.55 -18.57 -3.63
CA LEU A 251 -8.79 -19.73 -4.07
C LEU A 251 -9.70 -20.84 -4.61
N GLY A 252 -10.85 -21.08 -3.99
CA GLY A 252 -11.85 -22.05 -4.47
C GLY A 252 -12.33 -21.71 -5.88
N ILE A 253 -12.66 -20.43 -6.13
CA ILE A 253 -13.05 -19.94 -7.47
C ILE A 253 -11.94 -20.22 -8.49
N LEU A 254 -10.67 -19.94 -8.14
CA LEU A 254 -9.53 -20.27 -9.00
C LEU A 254 -9.46 -21.78 -9.28
N GLY A 255 -9.58 -22.61 -8.24
CA GLY A 255 -9.48 -24.06 -8.34
C GLY A 255 -10.44 -24.65 -9.36
N ARG A 256 -11.67 -24.11 -9.41
CA ARG A 256 -12.71 -24.50 -10.37
C ARG A 256 -12.45 -24.00 -11.79
N ARG A 257 -11.95 -22.77 -11.96
CA ARG A 257 -11.81 -22.11 -13.28
C ARG A 257 -10.49 -22.40 -14.01
N ALA A 258 -9.40 -22.57 -13.28
CA ALA A 258 -8.04 -22.61 -13.85
C ALA A 258 -7.43 -24.02 -13.93
N ASN A 259 -8.25 -25.08 -13.82
CA ASN A 259 -7.78 -26.47 -13.65
C ASN A 259 -6.68 -26.57 -12.57
N ALA A 260 -6.88 -25.82 -11.48
CA ALA A 260 -5.90 -25.63 -10.41
C ALA A 260 -6.32 -26.32 -9.11
N ALA A 261 -7.36 -27.16 -9.15
CA ALA A 261 -7.96 -27.80 -7.99
C ALA A 261 -6.92 -28.47 -7.08
N THR A 262 -5.99 -29.27 -7.62
CA THR A 262 -4.96 -29.93 -6.82
C THR A 262 -4.03 -28.95 -6.11
N ALA A 263 -3.60 -27.88 -6.78
CA ALA A 263 -2.73 -26.88 -6.18
C ALA A 263 -3.47 -26.07 -5.11
N VAL A 264 -4.71 -25.67 -5.42
CA VAL A 264 -5.60 -24.94 -4.50
C VAL A 264 -5.92 -25.75 -3.26
N LEU A 265 -6.27 -27.04 -3.39
CA LEU A 265 -6.55 -27.91 -2.24
C LEU A 265 -5.37 -27.93 -1.26
N ARG A 266 -4.13 -28.00 -1.76
CA ARG A 266 -2.93 -27.94 -0.89
C ARG A 266 -2.81 -26.60 -0.15
N LEU A 267 -3.15 -25.49 -0.79
CA LEU A 267 -3.16 -24.16 -0.16
C LEU A 267 -4.27 -24.06 0.89
N LEU A 268 -5.47 -24.58 0.59
CA LEU A 268 -6.61 -24.58 1.50
C LEU A 268 -6.35 -25.43 2.75
N GLU A 269 -5.73 -26.60 2.62
CA GLU A 269 -5.31 -27.41 3.77
C GLU A 269 -4.32 -26.67 4.67
N ARG A 270 -3.37 -25.93 4.07
CA ARG A 270 -2.41 -25.12 4.83
C ARG A 270 -3.11 -23.94 5.52
N LEU A 271 -4.04 -23.30 4.85
CA LEU A 271 -4.86 -22.20 5.38
C LEU A 271 -5.70 -22.66 6.57
N ARG A 272 -6.35 -23.83 6.44
CA ARG A 272 -7.21 -24.46 7.45
C ARG A 272 -6.54 -24.54 8.82
N ALA A 273 -5.26 -24.89 8.86
CA ALA A 273 -4.47 -25.00 10.10
C ALA A 273 -4.34 -23.67 10.87
N SER A 274 -4.57 -22.52 10.21
CA SER A 274 -4.48 -21.17 10.79
C SER A 274 -5.77 -20.36 10.68
N ALA A 275 -6.89 -21.02 10.33
CA ALA A 275 -8.15 -20.34 10.01
C ALA A 275 -8.99 -19.97 11.24
N GLY A 276 -8.68 -20.50 12.43
CA GLY A 276 -9.40 -20.16 13.67
C GLY A 276 -10.90 -20.47 13.57
N ASP A 277 -11.73 -19.47 13.83
CA ASP A 277 -13.18 -19.53 13.72
C ASP A 277 -13.70 -19.66 12.28
N GLU A 278 -12.88 -19.36 11.27
CA GLU A 278 -13.22 -19.48 9.85
C GLU A 278 -12.98 -20.89 9.28
N ILE A 279 -12.55 -21.88 10.08
CA ILE A 279 -12.39 -23.28 9.65
C ILE A 279 -13.63 -23.82 8.91
N PRO A 280 -14.88 -23.62 9.38
CA PRO A 280 -16.07 -24.11 8.67
C PRO A 280 -16.22 -23.55 7.24
N VAL A 281 -15.79 -22.31 7.01
CA VAL A 281 -15.81 -21.69 5.68
C VAL A 281 -14.78 -22.36 4.78
N VAL A 282 -13.56 -22.58 5.29
CA VAL A 282 -12.49 -23.27 4.55
C VAL A 282 -12.91 -24.71 4.20
N ASP A 283 -13.50 -25.44 5.14
CA ASP A 283 -13.98 -26.81 4.96
C ASP A 283 -15.12 -26.89 3.93
N GLY A 284 -16.01 -25.90 3.91
CA GLY A 284 -17.05 -25.77 2.90
C GLY A 284 -16.47 -25.61 1.49
N VAL A 285 -15.44 -24.77 1.33
CA VAL A 285 -14.75 -24.58 0.04
C VAL A 285 -14.00 -25.85 -0.39
N ILE A 286 -13.27 -26.50 0.52
CA ILE A 286 -12.56 -27.77 0.24
C ILE A 286 -13.56 -28.83 -0.24
N THR A 287 -14.69 -28.98 0.46
CA THR A 287 -15.74 -29.95 0.12
C THR A 287 -16.31 -29.67 -1.27
N ALA A 288 -16.70 -28.43 -1.54
CA ALA A 288 -17.28 -28.06 -2.83
C ALA A 288 -16.28 -28.29 -3.98
N LEU A 289 -15.03 -27.86 -3.81
CA LEU A 289 -13.99 -28.03 -4.82
C LEU A 289 -13.69 -29.52 -5.09
N THR A 290 -13.68 -30.36 -4.05
CA THR A 290 -13.47 -31.81 -4.17
C THR A 290 -14.59 -32.49 -4.94
N LYS A 291 -15.84 -32.04 -4.75
CA LYS A 291 -17.02 -32.58 -5.42
C LYS A 291 -17.29 -31.97 -6.81
N GLY A 292 -16.52 -30.95 -7.20
CA GLY A 292 -16.79 -30.18 -8.43
C GLY A 292 -18.07 -29.33 -8.35
N GLU A 293 -18.53 -29.03 -7.14
CA GLU A 293 -19.72 -28.22 -6.88
C GLU A 293 -19.40 -26.72 -7.00
N PRO A 294 -20.43 -25.85 -7.15
CA PRO A 294 -20.25 -24.41 -7.03
C PRO A 294 -19.60 -24.04 -5.69
N ILE A 295 -18.61 -23.15 -5.74
CA ILE A 295 -17.89 -22.72 -4.54
C ILE A 295 -18.82 -21.85 -3.68
N PRO A 296 -19.04 -22.18 -2.40
CA PRO A 296 -19.82 -21.34 -1.51
C PRO A 296 -19.07 -20.02 -1.28
N THR A 297 -19.76 -18.89 -1.49
CA THR A 297 -19.20 -17.55 -1.24
C THR A 297 -20.16 -16.74 -0.40
N ARG A 298 -19.63 -16.03 0.61
CA ARG A 298 -20.41 -15.05 1.36
C ARG A 298 -20.51 -13.75 0.57
N PRO A 299 -21.72 -13.23 0.28
CA PRO A 299 -21.84 -11.98 -0.46
C PRO A 299 -21.26 -10.81 0.33
N VAL A 300 -20.80 -9.76 -0.37
CA VAL A 300 -20.32 -8.51 0.25
C VAL A 300 -21.50 -7.65 0.75
N SER A 301 -22.67 -7.80 0.12
CA SER A 301 -23.92 -7.14 0.46
C SER A 301 -25.10 -8.07 0.22
N GLU A 302 -26.17 -7.96 1.03
CA GLU A 302 -27.38 -8.76 0.85
C GLU A 302 -28.08 -8.44 -0.48
N THR A 303 -28.07 -7.17 -0.87
CA THR A 303 -28.69 -6.69 -2.10
C THR A 303 -27.69 -6.74 -3.25
N PRO A 304 -28.11 -7.15 -4.47
CA PRO A 304 -27.26 -7.06 -5.64
C PRO A 304 -26.81 -5.62 -5.92
N VAL A 305 -25.49 -5.41 -6.04
CA VAL A 305 -24.93 -4.07 -6.28
C VAL A 305 -25.30 -3.51 -7.67
N VAL A 306 -25.49 -4.40 -8.64
CA VAL A 306 -26.07 -4.08 -9.95
C VAL A 306 -27.30 -4.96 -10.17
N PRO A 307 -28.51 -4.39 -10.30
CA PRO A 307 -29.71 -5.16 -10.56
C PRO A 307 -29.64 -5.92 -11.90
N PRO A 308 -29.96 -7.22 -11.93
CA PRO A 308 -29.93 -8.01 -13.16
C PRO A 308 -30.96 -7.49 -14.18
N SER A 309 -30.66 -7.67 -15.47
CA SER A 309 -31.58 -7.41 -16.57
C SER A 309 -31.68 -8.63 -17.49
N PRO A 310 -32.88 -9.01 -17.96
CA PRO A 310 -33.03 -10.06 -18.97
C PRO A 310 -32.39 -9.65 -20.31
N GLU A 311 -32.30 -8.35 -20.57
CA GLU A 311 -31.62 -7.80 -21.74
C GLU A 311 -30.11 -7.74 -21.50
N ARG A 312 -29.36 -8.67 -22.12
CA ARG A 312 -27.91 -8.84 -21.89
C ARG A 312 -27.11 -7.55 -22.13
N GLN A 313 -27.44 -6.80 -23.19
CA GLN A 313 -26.73 -5.57 -23.53
C GLN A 313 -26.97 -4.47 -22.48
N VAL A 314 -28.20 -4.33 -22.01
CA VAL A 314 -28.54 -3.42 -20.90
C VAL A 314 -27.82 -3.81 -19.63
N TYR A 315 -27.74 -5.12 -19.33
CA TYR A 315 -27.04 -5.58 -18.13
C TYR A 315 -25.53 -5.30 -18.19
N ALA A 316 -24.89 -5.60 -19.34
CA ALA A 316 -23.48 -5.32 -19.56
C ALA A 316 -23.14 -3.82 -19.43
N GLN A 317 -24.01 -2.95 -19.96
CA GLN A 317 -23.84 -1.51 -19.82
C GLN A 317 -23.94 -1.08 -18.36
N ARG A 318 -24.95 -1.54 -17.61
CA ARG A 318 -25.09 -1.23 -16.18
C ARG A 318 -23.89 -1.67 -15.35
N LEU A 319 -23.35 -2.86 -15.63
CA LEU A 319 -22.15 -3.36 -14.96
C LEU A 319 -20.92 -2.50 -15.29
N THR A 320 -20.80 -2.05 -16.54
CA THR A 320 -19.73 -1.15 -16.99
C THR A 320 -19.83 0.21 -16.28
N ASP A 321 -21.00 0.82 -16.28
CA ASP A 321 -21.23 2.12 -15.62
C ASP A 321 -20.98 2.01 -14.11
N ALA A 322 -21.44 0.93 -13.47
CA ALA A 322 -21.21 0.68 -12.05
C ALA A 322 -19.71 0.47 -11.75
N TYR A 323 -18.95 -0.17 -12.64
CA TYR A 323 -17.51 -0.34 -12.47
C TYR A 323 -16.75 0.99 -12.59
N VAL A 324 -17.09 1.79 -13.62
CA VAL A 324 -16.46 3.09 -13.88
C VAL A 324 -16.71 4.06 -12.73
N THR A 325 -17.92 4.06 -12.17
CA THR A 325 -18.30 4.91 -11.02
C THR A 325 -17.83 4.36 -9.67
N GLY A 326 -17.18 3.20 -9.64
CA GLY A 326 -16.65 2.59 -8.41
C GLY A 326 -17.68 1.85 -7.55
N VAL A 327 -18.94 1.81 -7.97
CA VAL A 327 -20.02 1.06 -7.31
C VAL A 327 -19.76 -0.45 -7.36
N LEU A 328 -19.40 -0.99 -8.54
CA LEU A 328 -19.01 -2.38 -8.72
C LEU A 328 -17.52 -2.57 -8.45
N ARG A 329 -17.19 -2.97 -7.22
CA ARG A 329 -15.83 -3.38 -6.79
C ARG A 329 -15.52 -4.86 -7.04
N ASP A 330 -14.23 -5.20 -7.02
CA ASP A 330 -13.68 -6.55 -7.25
C ASP A 330 -14.29 -7.62 -6.36
N GLU A 331 -14.54 -7.29 -5.10
CA GLU A 331 -15.15 -8.24 -4.15
C GLU A 331 -16.59 -8.59 -4.52
N HIS A 332 -17.35 -7.66 -5.12
CA HIS A 332 -18.66 -7.99 -5.66
C HIS A 332 -18.52 -8.94 -6.84
N MET A 333 -17.61 -8.64 -7.77
CA MET A 333 -17.32 -9.50 -8.94
C MET A 333 -16.89 -10.92 -8.52
N LEU A 334 -16.18 -11.04 -7.41
CA LEU A 334 -15.74 -12.32 -6.86
C LEU A 334 -16.82 -13.05 -6.07
N PHE A 335 -17.53 -12.37 -5.16
CA PHE A 335 -18.29 -13.06 -4.11
C PHE A 335 -19.81 -12.91 -4.22
N GLN A 336 -20.32 -12.08 -5.11
CA GLN A 336 -21.77 -11.94 -5.29
C GLN A 336 -22.32 -13.11 -6.10
N PRO A 337 -23.25 -13.94 -5.57
CA PRO A 337 -23.73 -15.13 -6.26
C PRO A 337 -24.37 -14.84 -7.62
N GLY A 338 -25.10 -13.72 -7.76
CA GLY A 338 -25.71 -13.30 -9.02
C GLY A 338 -24.71 -12.94 -10.12
N LEU A 339 -23.44 -12.72 -9.79
CA LEU A 339 -22.36 -12.45 -10.73
C LEU A 339 -21.53 -13.69 -11.08
N ALA A 340 -21.79 -14.83 -10.43
CA ALA A 340 -21.06 -16.08 -10.65
C ALA A 340 -21.06 -16.55 -12.12
N PRO A 341 -22.18 -16.48 -12.89
CA PRO A 341 -22.15 -16.89 -14.30
C PRO A 341 -21.21 -16.03 -15.17
N LEU A 342 -21.15 -14.72 -14.91
CA LEU A 342 -20.27 -13.80 -15.64
C LEU A 342 -18.80 -14.00 -15.25
N ARG A 343 -18.55 -14.25 -13.96
CA ARG A 343 -17.22 -14.60 -13.44
C ARG A 343 -16.71 -15.89 -14.09
N ASP A 344 -17.53 -16.94 -14.07
CA ASP A 344 -17.16 -18.25 -14.60
C ASP A 344 -16.92 -18.19 -16.13
N ALA A 345 -17.63 -17.32 -16.84
CA ALA A 345 -17.42 -17.03 -18.27
C ALA A 345 -16.18 -16.14 -18.57
N GLY A 346 -15.50 -15.61 -17.55
CA GLY A 346 -14.30 -14.76 -17.73
C GLY A 346 -14.58 -13.31 -18.12
N TRP A 347 -15.83 -12.86 -18.05
CA TRP A 347 -16.25 -11.54 -18.55
C TRP A 347 -15.60 -10.36 -17.81
N PHE A 348 -15.33 -10.52 -16.51
CA PHE A 348 -14.75 -9.44 -15.69
C PHE A 348 -13.33 -9.03 -16.08
N GLY A 349 -12.61 -9.85 -16.84
CA GLY A 349 -11.32 -9.45 -17.39
C GLY A 349 -11.42 -8.26 -18.35
N GLU A 350 -12.55 -8.07 -19.04
CA GLU A 350 -12.78 -6.92 -19.90
C GLU A 350 -13.06 -5.66 -19.07
N LEU A 351 -13.88 -5.78 -18.02
CA LEU A 351 -14.15 -4.65 -17.11
C LEU A 351 -12.88 -4.15 -16.42
N LEU A 352 -12.02 -5.06 -15.94
CA LEU A 352 -10.75 -4.67 -15.28
C LEU A 352 -9.76 -3.95 -16.21
N ARG A 353 -10.00 -3.97 -17.53
CA ARG A 353 -9.19 -3.23 -18.52
C ARG A 353 -9.75 -1.85 -18.85
N ILE A 354 -10.84 -1.45 -18.21
CA ILE A 354 -11.42 -0.11 -18.35
C ILE A 354 -10.66 0.86 -17.44
N ARG A 355 -10.18 1.95 -18.04
CA ARG A 355 -9.56 3.06 -17.32
C ARG A 355 -10.60 3.82 -16.48
N ARG A 356 -10.22 4.17 -15.25
CA ARG A 356 -11.00 4.93 -14.25
C ARG A 356 -10.17 6.08 -13.69
N ASP A 357 -10.35 7.27 -14.27
CA ASP A 357 -9.77 8.51 -13.74
C ASP A 357 -10.40 8.90 -12.38
N PHE A 358 -9.84 9.90 -11.68
CA PHE A 358 -10.22 10.27 -10.32
C PHE A 358 -11.57 10.97 -10.21
#